data_AF-A0AAW9K9A5-F1
#
_entry.id   AF-A0AAW9K9A5-F1
#
_cell.length_a   1.000
_cell.length_b   1.000
_cell.length_c   1.000
_cell.angle_alpha   90.00
_cell.angle_beta   90.00
_cell.angle_gamma   90.00
#
_symmetry.space_group_name_H-M   'P 1'
#
loop_
_entity.id
_entity.type
_entity.pdbx_description
1 polymer ?
#
loop_
_entity_poly.entity_id
_entity_poly.type
_entity_poly.pdbx_seq_one_letter_code
_entity_poly.pdbx_strand_id
1 'polypeptide(L)'
;NRSGLSQYEQDKQAKREARARQRRAEQLEQQIAEYEQILEEQAALLTQPDVYNDYLRVQEIQQQVDSVRTKLETAYAEWETCME
;
A
#
# COMPACT_ATOMS: atom_id res chain seq x y z
N ASN A 1 22.56 -10.06 39.59
CA ASN A 1 22.35 -8.98 38.60
C ASN A 1 21.54 -9.48 37.39
N ARG A 2 20.36 -10.09 37.57
CA ARG A 2 19.54 -10.68 36.47
C ARG A 2 18.68 -9.66 35.73
N SER A 3 18.39 -8.52 36.36
CA SER A 3 17.55 -7.45 35.84
C SER A 3 18.14 -6.75 34.61
N GLY A 4 19.46 -6.60 34.52
CA GLY A 4 20.13 -5.98 33.38
C GLY A 4 20.11 -6.82 32.08
N LEU A 5 20.10 -8.15 32.20
CA LEU A 5 20.00 -9.06 31.05
C LEU A 5 18.58 -9.03 30.44
N SER A 6 17.56 -9.05 31.30
CA SER A 6 16.16 -8.96 30.85
C SER A 6 15.85 -7.62 30.19
N GLN A 7 16.39 -6.50 30.70
CA GLN A 7 16.21 -5.19 30.08
C GLN A 7 16.90 -5.11 28.71
N TYR A 8 18.12 -5.66 28.60
CA TYR A 8 18.86 -5.69 27.34
C TYR A 8 18.15 -6.52 26.25
N GLU A 9 17.58 -7.67 26.61
CA GLU A 9 16.81 -8.50 25.69
C GLU A 9 15.52 -7.80 25.21
N GLN A 10 14.82 -7.11 26.12
CA GLN A 10 13.64 -6.31 25.81
C GLN A 10 13.97 -5.16 24.86
N ASP A 11 15.04 -4.40 25.13
CA ASP A 11 15.48 -3.29 24.28
C ASP A 11 15.89 -3.79 22.88
N LYS A 12 16.55 -4.95 22.81
CA LYS A 12 16.96 -5.56 21.54
C LYS A 12 15.75 -6.02 20.72
N GLN A 13 14.75 -6.59 21.38
CA GLN A 13 13.50 -7.03 20.76
C GLN A 13 12.70 -5.83 20.22
N ALA A 14 12.51 -4.79 21.04
CA ALA A 14 11.82 -3.56 20.66
C ALA A 14 12.48 -2.88 19.43
N LYS A 15 13.82 -2.81 19.39
CA LYS A 15 14.55 -2.29 18.22
C LYS A 15 14.36 -3.14 16.96
N ARG A 16 14.22 -4.46 17.10
CA ARG A 16 13.97 -5.36 15.97
C ARG A 16 12.56 -5.14 15.40
N GLU A 17 11.57 -5.04 16.28
CA GLU A 17 10.17 -4.80 15.91
C GLU A 17 9.98 -3.43 15.26
N ALA A 18 10.58 -2.38 15.81
CA ALA A 18 10.57 -1.04 15.20
C ALA A 18 11.14 -1.06 13.78
N ARG A 19 12.29 -1.70 13.56
CA ARG A 19 12.88 -1.84 12.21
C ARG A 19 12.02 -2.69 11.27
N ALA A 20 11.30 -3.67 11.79
CA ALA A 20 10.41 -4.50 10.98
C ALA A 20 9.19 -3.70 10.53
N ARG A 21 8.57 -2.94 11.44
CA ARG A 21 7.48 -2.00 11.12
C ARG A 21 7.92 -0.96 10.10
N GLN A 22 9.09 -0.35 10.28
CA GLN A 22 9.63 0.64 9.34
C GLN A 22 9.82 0.08 7.93
N ARG A 23 10.43 -1.11 7.79
CA ARG A 23 10.56 -1.75 6.47
C ARG A 23 9.21 -2.10 5.84
N ARG A 24 8.21 -2.45 6.66
CA ARG A 24 6.85 -2.71 6.17
C ARG A 24 6.20 -1.42 5.67
N ALA A 25 6.34 -0.32 6.39
CA ALA A 25 5.87 1.00 5.97
C ALA A 25 6.50 1.41 4.63
N GLU A 26 7.82 1.30 4.48
CA GLU A 26 8.52 1.62 3.21
C GLU A 26 8.03 0.79 2.02
N GLN A 27 7.70 -0.50 2.24
CA GLN A 27 7.12 -1.34 1.19
C GLN A 27 5.69 -0.92 0.84
N LEU A 28 4.89 -0.55 1.84
CA LEU A 28 3.52 -0.09 1.63
C LEU A 28 3.51 1.26 0.90
N GLU A 29 4.44 2.16 1.19
CA GLU A 29 4.60 3.43 0.46
C GLU A 29 4.87 3.20 -1.03
N GLN A 30 5.72 2.23 -1.37
CA GLN A 30 5.98 1.86 -2.77
C GLN A 30 4.72 1.30 -3.43
N GLN A 31 3.99 0.40 -2.75
CA GLN A 31 2.74 -0.16 -3.26
C GLN A 31 1.66 0.90 -3.45
N ILE A 32 1.54 1.83 -2.51
CA ILE A 32 0.62 2.97 -2.60
C ILE A 32 0.94 3.80 -3.84
N ALA A 33 2.19 4.19 -4.04
CA ALA A 33 2.60 4.96 -5.21
C ALA A 33 2.33 4.22 -6.54
N GLU A 34 2.59 2.90 -6.58
CA GLU A 34 2.27 2.08 -7.75
C GLU A 34 0.76 2.04 -8.04
N TYR A 35 -0.08 1.86 -7.01
CA TYR A 35 -1.53 1.84 -7.17
C TYR A 35 -2.08 3.20 -7.60
N GLU A 36 -1.55 4.30 -7.07
CA GLU A 36 -1.91 5.66 -7.48
C GLU A 36 -1.57 5.90 -8.94
N GLN A 37 -0.38 5.49 -9.38
CA GLN A 37 0.01 5.57 -10.79
C GLN A 37 -0.92 4.74 -11.68
N ILE A 38 -1.24 3.51 -11.30
CA ILE A 38 -2.18 2.66 -12.06
C ILE A 38 -3.56 3.34 -12.17
N LEU A 39 -4.05 3.96 -11.10
CA LEU A 39 -5.32 4.67 -11.14
C LEU A 39 -5.29 5.88 -12.07
N GLU A 40 -4.20 6.64 -12.08
CA GLU A 40 -4.01 7.77 -12.99
C GLU A 40 -3.98 7.30 -14.45
N GLU A 41 -3.23 6.24 -14.75
CA GLU A 41 -3.14 5.66 -16.08
C GLU A 41 -4.50 5.13 -16.57
N GLN A 42 -5.25 4.44 -15.71
CA GLN A 42 -6.58 3.94 -16.04
C GLN A 42 -7.61 5.07 -16.25
N ALA A 43 -7.55 6.11 -15.44
CA ALA A 43 -8.37 7.30 -15.62
C ALA A 43 -8.06 7.98 -16.97
N ALA A 44 -6.78 8.09 -17.33
CA ALA A 44 -6.38 8.63 -18.63
C ALA A 44 -6.87 7.75 -19.79
N LEU A 45 -6.78 6.42 -19.68
CA LEU A 45 -7.29 5.48 -20.69
C LEU A 45 -8.79 5.67 -20.94
N LEU A 46 -9.60 5.88 -19.89
CA LEU A 46 -11.04 6.11 -20.02
C LEU A 46 -11.40 7.39 -20.79
N THR A 47 -10.48 8.35 -20.89
CA THR A 47 -10.67 9.57 -21.70
C THR A 47 -10.30 9.39 -23.17
N GLN A 48 -9.67 8.27 -23.54
CA GLN A 48 -9.28 8.04 -24.92
C GLN A 48 -10.51 7.70 -25.77
N PRO A 49 -10.70 8.32 -26.96
CA PRO A 49 -11.84 8.07 -27.82
C PRO A 49 -12.03 6.59 -28.18
N ASP A 50 -10.93 5.86 -28.39
CA ASP A 50 -10.96 4.45 -28.76
C ASP A 50 -11.46 3.56 -27.61
N VAL A 51 -11.25 3.99 -26.36
CA VAL A 51 -11.70 3.28 -25.15
C VAL A 51 -13.12 3.69 -24.80
N TYR A 52 -13.42 5.00 -24.75
CA TYR A 52 -14.73 5.50 -24.33
C TYR A 52 -15.88 5.01 -25.25
N ASN A 53 -15.59 4.78 -26.53
CA ASN A 53 -16.58 4.23 -27.48
C ASN A 53 -16.75 2.70 -27.36
N ASP A 54 -15.85 2.00 -26.67
CA ASP A 54 -15.95 0.57 -26.39
C ASP A 54 -16.45 0.34 -24.97
N TYR A 55 -17.76 0.11 -24.85
CA TYR A 55 -18.42 -0.08 -23.56
C TYR A 55 -17.89 -1.29 -22.77
N LEU A 56 -17.48 -2.37 -23.45
CA LEU A 56 -16.87 -3.52 -22.76
C LEU A 56 -15.53 -3.14 -22.18
N ARG A 57 -14.71 -2.42 -22.95
CA ARG A 57 -13.41 -1.95 -22.48
C ARG A 57 -13.52 -0.97 -21.31
N VAL A 58 -14.48 -0.06 -21.35
CA VAL A 58 -14.79 0.85 -20.23
C VAL A 58 -15.15 0.05 -18.99
N GLN A 59 -16.01 -0.97 -19.10
CA GLN A 59 -16.42 -1.79 -17.97
C GLN A 59 -15.25 -2.56 -17.35
N GLU A 60 -14.37 -3.15 -18.18
CA GLU A 60 -13.16 -3.82 -17.71
C GLU A 60 -12.23 -2.88 -16.94
N ILE A 61 -11.97 -1.69 -17.50
CA ILE A 61 -11.12 -0.70 -16.84
C ILE A 61 -11.75 -0.24 -15.54
N GLN A 62 -13.07 0.00 -15.50
CA GLN A 62 -13.76 0.40 -14.27
C GLN A 62 -13.67 -0.67 -13.17
N GLN A 63 -13.80 -1.95 -13.52
CA GLN A 63 -13.60 -3.05 -12.56
C GLN A 63 -12.17 -3.11 -12.01
N GLN A 64 -11.18 -2.82 -12.87
CA GLN A 64 -9.79 -2.74 -12.44
C GLN A 64 -9.56 -1.53 -11.52
N VAL A 65 -10.11 -0.36 -11.86
CA VAL A 65 -10.06 0.84 -11.02
C VAL A 65 -10.63 0.55 -9.63
N ASP A 66 -11.80 -0.09 -9.56
CA ASP A 66 -12.44 -0.41 -8.29
C ASP A 66 -11.58 -1.40 -7.47
N SER A 67 -11.00 -2.41 -8.12
CA SER A 67 -10.09 -3.35 -7.45
C SER A 67 -8.82 -2.67 -6.91
N VAL A 68 -8.22 -1.76 -7.70
CA VAL A 68 -7.01 -1.03 -7.30
C VAL A 68 -7.32 -0.06 -6.17
N ARG A 69 -8.48 0.62 -6.20
CA ARG A 69 -8.94 1.49 -5.10
C ARG A 69 -9.06 0.74 -3.79
N THR A 70 -9.70 -0.44 -3.77
CA THR A 70 -9.79 -1.25 -2.56
C THR A 70 -8.41 -1.68 -2.03
N LYS A 71 -7.49 -2.03 -2.93
CA LYS A 71 -6.10 -2.36 -2.54
C LYS A 71 -5.37 -1.15 -1.97
N LEU A 72 -5.56 0.03 -2.57
CA LEU A 72 -4.98 1.28 -2.11
C LEU A 72 -5.48 1.65 -0.71
N GLU A 73 -6.79 1.59 -0.48
CA GLU A 73 -7.40 1.81 0.84
C GLU A 73 -6.85 0.84 1.90
N THR A 74 -6.72 -0.44 1.54
CA THR A 74 -6.14 -1.46 2.44
C THR A 74 -4.66 -1.17 2.73
N ALA A 75 -3.88 -0.80 1.72
CA ALA A 75 -2.46 -0.48 1.88
C ALA A 75 -2.27 0.76 2.77
N TYR A 76 -3.12 1.78 2.63
CA TYR A 76 -3.11 2.95 3.50
C TYR A 76 -3.44 2.60 4.96
N ALA A 77 -4.48 1.80 5.21
CA ALA A 77 -4.83 1.37 6.56
C ALA A 77 -3.72 0.52 7.23
N GLU A 78 -3.08 -0.37 6.46
CA GLU A 78 -1.93 -1.14 6.94
C GLU A 78 -0.71 -0.25 7.21
N TRP A 79 -0.48 0.76 6.39
CA TRP A 79 0.64 1.69 6.55
C TRP A 79 0.45 2.53 7.82
N GLU A 80 -0.76 3.04 8.06
CA GLU A 80 -1.10 3.78 9.27
C GLU A 80 -0.84 2.93 10.52
N THR A 81 -1.24 1.65 10.50
CA THR A 81 -0.96 0.68 11.58
C THR A 81 0.55 0.45 11.81
N CYS A 82 1.39 0.61 10.78
CA CYS A 82 2.85 0.49 10.92
C CYS A 82 3.50 1.73 11.55
N MET A 83 2.83 2.88 11.45
CA MET A 83 3.31 4.19 11.92
C MET A 83 2.85 4.53 13.34
N GLU A 84 1.79 3.90 13.84
CA GLU A 84 1.40 3.87 15.26
C GLU A 84 2.40 3.07 16.13
#